data_AF-A0A5M9IXG2-F1
#
_entry.id   AF-A0A5M9IXG2-F1
#
_cell.length_a   1.000
_cell.length_b   1.000
_cell.length_c   1.000
_cell.angle_alpha   90.00
_cell.angle_beta   90.00
_cell.angle_gamma   90.00
#
_symmetry.space_group_name_H-M   'P 1'
#
loop_
_entity.id
_entity.type
_entity.pdbx_description
1 polymer ?
#
loop_
_entity_poly.entity_id
_entity_poly.type
_entity_poly.pdbx_seq_one_letter_code
_entity_poly.pdbx_strand_id
1 'polypeptide(L)'
;MKTPVERLTELAIAYALYRTKLFENGKAIKQVQNDADGAYFDLKPYRDRYWNDRDVHDLQMGEVIVWHGWVHAIEQCEPDKDHEEEECGYWATAKLMDERRVIQRDGARIRAAITKIGNQLLKDSTP
;
A
#
# COMPACT_ATOMS: atom_id res chain seq x y z
N MET A 1 -29.53 9.33 -10.30
CA MET A 1 -28.76 9.43 -9.03
C MET A 1 -28.94 8.11 -8.30
N LYS A 2 -27.87 7.45 -7.82
CA LYS A 2 -27.99 6.13 -7.17
C LYS A 2 -28.63 6.27 -5.78
N THR A 3 -29.53 5.37 -5.43
CA THR A 3 -30.14 5.24 -4.10
C THR A 3 -29.11 4.80 -3.05
N PRO A 4 -29.36 5.02 -1.74
CA PRO A 4 -28.50 4.51 -0.68
C PRO A 4 -28.27 2.99 -0.74
N VAL A 5 -29.32 2.22 -1.08
CA VAL A 5 -29.25 0.75 -1.18
C VAL A 5 -28.34 0.32 -2.33
N GLU A 6 -28.49 0.91 -3.52
CA GLU A 6 -27.62 0.63 -4.66
C GLU A 6 -26.15 0.94 -4.34
N ARG A 7 -25.89 2.07 -3.67
CA ARG A 7 -24.53 2.44 -3.25
C ARG A 7 -23.96 1.46 -2.23
N LEU A 8 -24.77 0.95 -1.29
CA LEU A 8 -24.32 -0.07 -0.33
C LEU A 8 -23.99 -1.39 -1.02
N THR A 9 -24.79 -1.82 -1.99
CA THR A 9 -24.51 -3.03 -2.78
C THR A 9 -23.17 -2.92 -3.51
N GLU A 10 -22.92 -1.78 -4.16
CA GLU A 10 -21.65 -1.52 -4.85
C GLU A 10 -20.45 -1.52 -3.88
N LEU A 11 -20.61 -0.89 -2.72
CA LEU A 11 -19.57 -0.85 -1.71
C LEU A 11 -19.31 -2.23 -1.09
N ALA A 12 -20.32 -3.08 -0.95
CA ALA A 12 -20.17 -4.45 -0.48
C ALA A 12 -19.37 -5.30 -1.48
N ILE A 13 -19.67 -5.17 -2.78
CA ILE A 13 -18.88 -5.82 -3.86
C ILE A 13 -17.44 -5.30 -3.84
N ALA A 14 -17.25 -3.98 -3.76
CA ALA A 14 -15.92 -3.38 -3.70
C ALA A 14 -15.13 -3.85 -2.47
N TYR A 15 -15.79 -4.01 -1.32
CA TYR A 15 -15.18 -4.52 -0.10
C TYR A 15 -14.72 -5.98 -0.26
N ALA A 16 -15.55 -6.84 -0.86
CA ALA A 16 -15.19 -8.23 -1.16
C ALA A 16 -13.97 -8.30 -2.09
N LEU A 17 -13.97 -7.51 -3.17
CA LEU A 17 -12.85 -7.43 -4.11
C LEU A 17 -11.56 -6.95 -3.42
N TYR A 18 -11.65 -5.94 -2.56
CA TYR A 18 -10.53 -5.46 -1.75
C TYR A 18 -9.95 -6.58 -0.87
N ARG A 19 -10.80 -7.38 -0.22
CA ARG A 19 -10.36 -8.51 0.63
C ARG A 19 -9.62 -9.56 -0.18
N THR A 20 -10.13 -9.90 -1.37
CA THR A 20 -9.45 -10.83 -2.30
C THR A 20 -8.09 -10.28 -2.71
N LYS A 21 -8.00 -9.01 -3.14
CA LYS A 21 -6.72 -8.38 -3.50
C LYS A 21 -5.71 -8.41 -2.35
N LEU A 22 -6.14 -8.09 -1.13
CA LEU A 22 -5.26 -8.11 0.04
C LEU A 22 -4.73 -9.52 0.34
N PHE A 23 -5.57 -10.54 0.15
CA PHE A 23 -5.18 -11.93 0.33
C PHE A 23 -4.18 -12.40 -0.74
N GLU A 24 -4.44 -12.11 -2.01
CA GLU A 24 -3.53 -12.47 -3.11
C GLU A 24 -2.20 -11.72 -3.03
N ASN A 25 -2.19 -10.43 -2.67
CA ASN A 25 -0.97 -9.69 -2.38
C ASN A 25 -0.17 -10.33 -1.21
N GLY A 26 -0.87 -10.78 -0.15
CA GLY A 26 -0.24 -11.51 0.96
C GLY A 26 0.40 -12.83 0.53
N LYS A 27 -0.24 -13.58 -0.38
CA LYS A 27 0.34 -14.78 -0.98
C LYS A 27 1.57 -14.45 -1.82
N ALA A 28 1.51 -13.41 -2.65
CA ALA A 28 2.63 -13.00 -3.50
C ALA A 28 3.87 -12.63 -2.65
N ILE A 29 3.69 -11.90 -1.55
CA ILE A 29 4.79 -11.59 -0.62
C ILE A 29 5.40 -12.88 -0.05
N LYS A 30 4.57 -13.84 0.35
CA LYS A 30 5.05 -15.13 0.85
C LYS A 30 5.76 -15.94 -0.24
N GLN A 31 5.28 -15.86 -1.49
CA GLN A 31 5.90 -16.53 -2.63
C GLN A 31 7.31 -16.00 -2.87
N VAL A 32 7.49 -14.68 -2.90
CA VAL A 32 8.83 -14.05 -3.02
C VAL A 32 9.79 -14.53 -1.93
N GLN A 33 9.30 -14.66 -0.69
CA GLN A 33 10.11 -15.19 0.41
C GLN A 33 10.47 -16.67 0.22
N ASN A 34 9.52 -17.49 -0.25
CA ASN A 34 9.75 -18.92 -0.49
C ASN A 34 10.71 -19.16 -1.65
N ASP A 35 10.61 -18.39 -2.74
CA ASP A 35 11.48 -18.51 -3.92
C ASP A 35 12.94 -18.18 -3.58
N ALA A 36 13.16 -17.43 -2.50
CA ALA A 36 14.46 -17.11 -1.96
C ALA A 36 14.88 -18.06 -0.82
N ASP A 37 14.47 -19.33 -0.86
CA ASP A 37 14.72 -20.35 0.17
C ASP A 37 14.29 -19.93 1.60
N GLY A 38 13.23 -19.13 1.69
CA GLY A 38 12.74 -18.60 2.95
C GLY A 38 13.48 -17.35 3.44
N ALA A 39 14.34 -16.75 2.63
CA ALA A 39 15.01 -15.49 2.96
C ALA A 39 13.99 -14.38 3.20
N TYR A 40 14.21 -13.64 4.28
CA TYR A 40 13.42 -12.47 4.62
C TYR A 40 14.07 -11.21 4.04
N PHE A 41 13.38 -10.57 3.09
CA PHE A 41 13.80 -9.28 2.54
C PHE A 41 13.39 -8.14 3.46
N ASP A 42 14.28 -7.78 4.39
CA ASP A 42 14.04 -6.67 5.31
C ASP A 42 14.20 -5.32 4.60
N LEU A 43 13.08 -4.65 4.32
CA LEU A 43 13.10 -3.32 3.71
C LEU A 43 13.45 -2.21 4.73
N LYS A 44 13.43 -2.49 6.04
CA LYS A 44 13.63 -1.49 7.09
C LYS A 44 14.91 -0.66 6.91
N PRO A 45 16.08 -1.22 6.54
CA PRO A 45 17.29 -0.43 6.32
C PRO A 45 17.13 0.65 5.26
N TYR A 46 16.41 0.37 4.16
CA TYR A 46 16.12 1.36 3.12
C TYR A 46 15.27 2.51 3.65
N ARG A 47 14.22 2.20 4.43
CA ARG A 47 13.39 3.24 5.05
C ARG A 47 14.20 4.06 6.04
N ASP A 48 14.97 3.42 6.91
CA ASP A 48 15.76 4.13 7.92
C ASP A 48 16.78 5.05 7.26
N ARG A 49 17.49 4.56 6.23
CA ARG A 49 18.43 5.39 5.48
C ARG A 49 17.70 6.54 4.78
N TYR A 50 16.57 6.27 4.12
CA TYR A 50 15.75 7.32 3.52
C TYR A 50 15.34 8.41 4.51
N TRP A 51 15.00 8.12 5.77
CA TRP A 51 14.61 9.21 6.69
C TRP A 51 15.76 9.95 7.35
N ASN A 52 16.95 9.34 7.43
CA ASN A 52 18.04 9.84 8.29
C ASN A 52 19.28 10.28 7.52
N ASP A 53 19.50 9.74 6.31
CA ASP A 53 20.66 10.02 5.49
C ASP A 53 20.40 11.26 4.62
N ARG A 54 21.23 12.29 4.77
CA ARG A 54 21.13 13.52 3.98
C ARG A 54 21.57 13.30 2.54
N ASP A 55 22.42 12.31 2.29
CA ASP A 55 22.96 12.04 0.96
C ASP A 55 21.95 11.27 0.08
N VAL A 56 20.83 10.82 0.65
CA VAL A 56 19.71 10.17 -0.06
C VAL A 56 18.71 11.19 -0.61
N HIS A 57 18.78 12.44 -0.16
CA HIS A 57 17.80 13.48 -0.50
C HIS A 57 18.44 14.80 -0.84
N ASP A 58 18.15 15.32 -2.03
CA ASP A 58 18.51 16.69 -2.42
C ASP A 58 17.52 17.74 -1.88
N LEU A 59 17.11 17.62 -0.62
CA LEU A 59 16.14 18.53 -0.02
C LEU A 59 16.76 19.89 0.28
N GLN A 60 16.13 20.95 -0.22
CA GLN A 60 16.49 22.33 0.07
C GLN A 60 16.08 22.73 1.49
N MET A 61 16.67 23.83 1.98
CA MET A 61 16.33 24.41 3.28
C MET A 61 14.83 24.74 3.36
N GLY A 62 14.15 24.11 4.32
CA GLY A 62 12.72 24.29 4.57
C GLY A 62 11.84 23.22 3.93
N GLU A 63 12.39 22.30 3.14
CA GLU A 63 11.66 21.18 2.56
C GLU A 63 11.51 20.03 3.54
N VAL A 64 10.46 19.22 3.36
CA VAL A 64 10.13 18.07 4.20
C VAL A 64 10.15 16.80 3.38
N ILE A 65 10.71 15.73 3.94
CA ILE A 65 10.70 14.41 3.32
C ILE A 65 9.25 13.90 3.23
N VAL A 66 8.84 13.46 2.03
CA VAL A 66 7.53 12.85 1.77
C VAL A 66 7.71 11.36 1.47
N TRP A 67 6.93 10.50 2.13
CA TRP A 67 7.00 9.06 1.87
C TRP A 67 6.28 8.66 0.57
N HIS A 68 7.07 8.46 -0.49
CA HIS A 68 6.56 8.03 -1.79
C HIS A 68 6.38 6.52 -1.93
N GLY A 69 7.02 5.71 -1.09
CA GLY A 69 6.90 4.25 -1.14
C GLY A 69 8.24 3.57 -0.91
N TRP A 70 8.20 2.24 -0.81
CA TRP A 70 9.38 1.40 -0.67
C TRP A 70 10.23 1.37 -1.94
N VAL A 71 9.60 1.30 -3.11
CA VAL A 71 10.31 1.31 -4.41
C VAL A 71 11.13 2.60 -4.52
N HIS A 72 10.47 3.73 -4.30
CA HIS A 72 11.14 5.03 -4.31
C HIS A 72 12.25 5.14 -3.26
N ALA A 73 12.04 4.59 -2.05
CA ALA A 73 13.10 4.59 -1.03
C ALA A 73 14.33 3.78 -1.46
N ILE A 74 14.15 2.65 -2.16
CA ILE A 74 15.25 1.87 -2.73
C ILE A 74 15.96 2.68 -3.83
N GLU A 75 15.22 3.26 -4.77
CA GLU A 75 15.78 4.08 -5.86
C GLU A 75 16.64 5.21 -5.34
N GLN A 76 16.20 5.92 -4.29
CA GLN A 76 16.99 7.02 -3.70
C GLN A 76 18.20 6.52 -2.91
N CYS A 77 18.11 5.35 -2.27
CA CYS A 77 19.24 4.79 -1.52
C CYS A 77 20.32 4.17 -2.44
N GLU A 78 19.92 3.70 -3.62
CA GLU A 78 20.78 2.97 -4.57
C GLU A 78 20.53 3.46 -6.01
N PRO A 79 20.80 4.74 -6.33
CA PRO A 79 20.45 5.34 -7.62
C PRO A 79 21.24 4.77 -8.80
N ASP A 80 22.43 4.23 -8.55
CA ASP A 80 23.33 3.68 -9.57
C ASP A 80 23.11 2.18 -9.85
N LYS A 81 22.19 1.53 -9.12
CA LYS A 81 21.88 0.12 -9.34
C LYS A 81 20.81 -0.04 -10.41
N ASP A 82 21.04 -0.99 -11.31
CA ASP A 82 20.00 -1.43 -12.24
C ASP A 82 19.01 -2.35 -11.51
N HIS A 83 17.85 -1.80 -11.16
CA HIS A 83 16.76 -2.51 -10.49
C HIS A 83 15.77 -3.15 -11.49
N GLU A 84 15.99 -2.99 -12.81
CA GLU A 84 15.17 -3.59 -13.86
C GLU A 84 15.68 -4.97 -14.28
N GLU A 85 17.01 -5.21 -14.24
CA GLU A 85 17.61 -6.48 -14.67
C GLU A 85 17.69 -7.56 -13.57
N GLU A 86 17.77 -7.20 -12.28
CA GLU A 86 17.89 -8.20 -11.22
C GLU A 86 16.53 -8.56 -10.60
N GLU A 87 16.24 -9.87 -10.57
CA GLU A 87 15.24 -10.56 -9.74
C GLU A 87 15.52 -10.39 -8.23
N CYS A 88 15.91 -9.19 -7.79
CA CYS A 88 16.24 -8.89 -6.42
C CYS A 88 14.96 -8.92 -5.59
N GLY A 89 14.89 -9.87 -4.65
CA GLY A 89 13.72 -10.03 -3.78
C GLY A 89 13.41 -8.80 -2.93
N TYR A 90 14.36 -7.88 -2.72
CA TYR A 90 14.09 -6.57 -2.12
C TYR A 90 13.17 -5.71 -2.99
N TRP A 91 13.45 -5.63 -4.30
CA TRP A 91 12.65 -4.85 -5.24
C TRP A 91 11.26 -5.45 -5.45
N ALA A 92 11.17 -6.77 -5.59
CA ALA A 92 9.90 -7.49 -5.66
C ALA A 92 9.06 -7.27 -4.39
N THR A 93 9.69 -7.38 -3.21
CA THR A 93 9.03 -7.13 -1.92
C THR A 93 8.57 -5.68 -1.81
N ALA A 94 9.38 -4.71 -2.23
CA ALA A 94 9.04 -3.29 -2.21
C ALA A 94 7.81 -2.97 -3.06
N LYS A 95 7.77 -3.46 -4.31
CA LYS A 95 6.60 -3.30 -5.20
C LYS A 95 5.32 -3.84 -4.55
N LEU A 96 5.39 -5.05 -3.98
CA LEU A 96 4.24 -5.67 -3.32
C LEU A 96 3.81 -4.91 -2.05
N MET A 97 4.74 -4.35 -1.29
CA MET A 97 4.44 -3.56 -0.09
C MET A 97 3.82 -2.19 -0.44
N ASP A 98 4.23 -1.56 -1.55
CA ASP A 98 3.60 -0.34 -2.06
C ASP A 98 2.20 -0.62 -2.61
N GLU A 99 2.02 -1.71 -3.36
CA GLU A 99 0.70 -2.18 -3.78
C GLU A 99 -0.21 -2.42 -2.56
N ARG A 100 0.32 -3.09 -1.53
CA ARG A 100 -0.41 -3.36 -0.29
C ARG A 100 -0.88 -2.08 0.40
N ARG A 101 -0.06 -1.03 0.42
CA ARG A 101 -0.43 0.30 0.95
C ARG A 101 -1.62 0.87 0.18
N VAL A 102 -1.62 0.78 -1.15
CA VAL A 102 -2.74 1.24 -2.00
C VAL A 102 -4.01 0.44 -1.70
N ILE A 103 -3.92 -0.88 -1.67
CA ILE A 103 -5.04 -1.79 -1.34
C ILE A 103 -5.63 -1.42 0.03
N GLN A 104 -4.79 -1.24 1.05
CA GLN A 104 -5.24 -0.86 2.40
C GLN A 104 -5.91 0.52 2.45
N ARG A 105 -5.37 1.51 1.74
CA ARG A 105 -5.96 2.85 1.62
C ARG A 105 -7.35 2.79 1.00
N ASP A 106 -7.52 2.02 -0.07
CA ASP A 106 -8.81 1.86 -0.74
C ASP A 106 -9.80 1.12 0.16
N GLY A 107 -9.36 0.07 0.86
CA GLY A 107 -10.17 -0.60 1.87
C GLY A 107 -10.64 0.32 2.99
N ALA A 108 -9.79 1.24 3.46
CA ALA A 108 -10.18 2.23 4.46
C ALA A 108 -11.24 3.20 3.94
N ARG A 109 -11.11 3.68 2.70
CA ARG A 109 -12.11 4.54 2.04
C ARG A 109 -13.45 3.83 1.87
N ILE A 110 -13.45 2.57 1.43
CA ILE A 110 -14.65 1.75 1.27
C ILE A 110 -15.37 1.59 2.63
N ARG A 111 -14.64 1.20 3.68
CA ARG A 111 -15.23 1.05 5.02
C ARG A 111 -15.83 2.36 5.53
N ALA A 112 -15.12 3.48 5.39
CA ALA A 112 -15.63 4.79 5.80
C ALA A 112 -16.91 5.17 5.05
N ALA A 113 -17.00 4.88 3.74
CA ALA A 113 -18.19 5.13 2.94
C ALA A 113 -19.37 4.24 3.39
N ILE A 114 -19.15 2.96 3.65
CA ILE A 114 -20.17 2.04 4.18
C ILE A 114 -20.71 2.57 5.52
N THR A 115 -19.82 2.90 6.46
CA THR A 115 -20.20 3.44 7.77
C THR A 115 -21.02 4.72 7.63
N LYS A 116 -20.61 5.64 6.74
CA LYS A 116 -21.34 6.89 6.51
C LYS A 116 -22.76 6.65 6.01
N ILE A 117 -22.95 5.77 5.03
CA ILE A 117 -24.28 5.48 4.48
C ILE A 117 -25.14 4.70 5.49
N GLY A 118 -24.55 3.73 6.20
CA GLY A 118 -25.23 3.00 7.26
C GLY A 118 -25.75 3.93 8.35
N ASN A 119 -24.93 4.88 8.82
CA ASN A 119 -25.34 5.87 9.81
C ASN A 119 -26.45 6.79 9.31
N GLN A 120 -26.46 7.14 8.02
CA GLN A 120 -27.54 7.94 7.43
C GLN A 120 -28.86 7.17 7.46
N LEU A 121 -28.85 5.91 7.02
CA LEU A 121 -30.04 5.05 7.02
C LEU A 121 -30.59 4.80 8.43
N LEU A 122 -29.72 4.65 9.43
CA LEU A 122 -30.13 4.51 10.83
C LEU A 122 -30.81 5.76 11.37
N LYS A 123 -30.33 6.96 11.01
CA LYS A 123 -30.97 8.22 11.39
C LYS A 123 -32.33 8.38 10.72
N ASP A 124 -32.41 8.08 9.43
CA ASP A 124 -33.63 8.24 8.65
C ASP A 124 -34.72 7.22 9.04
N SER A 125 -34.35 6.13 9.71
CA SER A 125 -35.27 5.10 10.23
C SER A 125 -35.66 5.31 11.70
N THR A 126 -35.08 6.31 12.38
CA THR A 126 -35.48 6.67 13.75
C THR A 126 -36.64 7.70 13.66
N PRO A 127 -37.82 7.45 14.28
CA PRO A 127 -38.97 8.36 14.23
C PRO A 127 -38.71 9.74 14.85
#